data_AF-A0A1V2SUY9-F1
#
_entry.id   AF-A0A1V2SUY9-F1
#
_cell.length_a   1.000
_cell.length_b   1.000
_cell.length_c   1.000
_cell.angle_alpha   90.00
_cell.angle_beta   90.00
_cell.angle_gamma   90.00
#
_symmetry.space_group_name_H-M   'P 1'
#
loop_
_entity.id
_entity.type
_entity.pdbx_description
1 polymer ?
#
loop_
_entity_poly.entity_id
_entity_poly.type
_entity_poly.pdbx_seq_one_letter_code
_entity_poly.pdbx_strand_id
1 'polypeptide(L)' 'MKPTDDATTIKRAYRKLMSEHHPDKLVAKGLPPEMMEMAKQKAQEIQQAYELIKQQKGFK' A
#
# COMPACT_ATOMS: atom_id res chain seq x y z
N MET A 1 -6.45 -9.87 -3.37
CA MET A 1 -6.31 -10.57 -2.08
C MET A 1 -7.61 -11.26 -1.77
N LYS A 2 -7.55 -12.52 -1.36
CA LYS A 2 -8.72 -13.25 -0.86
C LYS A 2 -8.81 -13.09 0.66
N PRO A 3 -10.01 -13.10 1.26
CA PRO A 3 -10.17 -13.01 2.72
C PRO A 3 -9.43 -14.11 3.49
N THR A 4 -9.09 -15.22 2.83
CA THR A 4 -8.40 -16.38 3.39
C THR A 4 -6.88 -16.33 3.28
N ASP A 5 -6.30 -15.32 2.61
CA ASP A 5 -4.85 -15.21 2.43
C ASP A 5 -4.14 -15.12 3.80
N ASP A 6 -3.00 -15.78 3.92
CA ASP A 6 -2.18 -15.82 5.13
C ASP A 6 -1.42 -14.49 5.34
N ALA A 7 -0.93 -14.25 6.56
CA ALA A 7 -0.23 -13.02 6.90
C ALA A 7 0.97 -12.74 5.98
N THR A 8 1.65 -13.78 5.51
CA THR A 8 2.78 -13.70 4.59
C THR A 8 2.37 -13.17 3.22
N THR A 9 1.29 -13.70 2.64
CA THR A 9 0.73 -13.23 1.36
C THR A 9 0.25 -11.79 1.48
N ILE A 10 -0.42 -11.44 2.58
CA ILE A 10 -0.87 -10.07 2.87
C ILE A 10 0.32 -9.10 2.96
N LYS A 11 1.35 -9.43 3.74
CA LYS A 11 2.59 -8.62 3.88
C LYS A 11 3.34 -8.49 2.55
N ARG A 12 3.33 -9.51 1.69
CA ARG A 12 3.97 -9.48 0.37
C ARG A 12 3.19 -8.59 -0.60
N ALA A 13 1.88 -8.74 -0.66
CA ALA A 13 1.02 -7.90 -1.50
C ALA A 13 1.11 -6.43 -1.09
N TYR A 14 1.07 -6.13 0.21
CA TYR A 14 1.25 -4.78 0.74
C TYR A 14 2.59 -4.15 0.30
N ARG A 15 3.70 -4.88 0.48
CA ARG A 15 5.03 -4.39 0.06
C ARG A 15 5.13 -4.16 -1.45
N LYS A 16 4.49 -5.01 -2.26
CA LYS A 16 4.44 -4.84 -3.73
C LYS A 16 3.68 -3.56 -4.10
N LEU A 17 2.47 -3.39 -3.56
CA LEU A 17 1.63 -2.22 -3.82
C LEU A 17 2.29 -0.91 -3.36
N MET A 18 2.90 -0.90 -2.18
CA MET A 18 3.66 0.26 -1.70
C MET A 18 4.87 0.56 -2.58
N SER A 19 5.58 -0.46 -3.07
CA SER A 19 6.71 -0.27 -3.98
C SER A 19 6.31 0.30 -5.35
N GLU A 20 5.07 0.04 -5.80
CA GLU A 20 4.50 0.56 -7.05
C GLU A 20 3.98 2.00 -6.90
N HIS A 21 3.46 2.35 -5.71
CA HIS A 21 2.85 3.65 -5.44
C HIS A 21 3.66 4.54 -4.49
N HIS A 22 4.91 4.19 -4.17
CA HIS A 22 5.68 4.94 -3.16
C HIS A 22 5.92 6.39 -3.64
N PRO A 23 5.56 7.41 -2.84
CA PRO A 23 5.77 8.79 -3.21
C PRO A 23 7.24 9.09 -3.53
N ASP A 24 8.21 8.56 -2.78
CA ASP A 24 9.64 8.73 -3.07
C ASP A 24 10.06 8.31 -4.49
N LYS A 25 9.51 7.20 -5.00
CA LYS A 25 9.82 6.74 -6.37
C LYS A 25 9.18 7.61 -7.44
N LEU A 26 8.11 8.31 -7.09
CA LEU A 26 7.37 9.18 -7.98
C LEU A 26 7.97 10.59 -7.99
N VAL A 27 8.48 11.06 -6.84
CA VAL A 27 9.32 12.28 -6.75
C VAL A 27 10.55 12.13 -7.62
N ALA A 28 11.24 10.98 -7.55
CA ALA A 28 12.42 10.71 -8.38
C ALA A 28 12.13 10.70 -9.89
N LYS A 29 10.87 10.51 -10.30
CA LYS A 29 10.43 10.54 -11.70
C LYS A 29 9.97 11.92 -12.17
N GLY A 30 9.99 12.94 -11.31
CA GLY A 30 9.58 14.30 -11.66
C GLY A 30 8.11 14.41 -12.07
N LEU A 31 7.24 13.58 -11.48
CA LEU A 31 5.82 13.57 -11.83
C LEU A 31 5.12 14.86 -11.40
N PRO A 32 4.06 15.27 -12.13
CA PRO A 32 3.27 16.44 -11.77
C PRO A 32 2.68 16.34 -10.35
N PRO A 33 2.49 17.47 -9.64
CA PRO A 33 1.91 17.49 -8.29
C PRO A 33 0.57 16.76 -8.17
N GLU A 34 -0.26 16.80 -9.20
CA GLU A 34 -1.55 16.10 -9.24
C GLU A 34 -1.39 14.57 -9.24
N MET A 35 -0.39 14.05 -9.98
CA MET A 35 -0.09 12.62 -9.97
C MET A 35 0.56 12.17 -8.65
N MET A 36 1.32 13.06 -8.01
CA MET A 36 1.87 12.84 -6.68
C MET A 36 0.76 12.72 -5.63
N GLU A 37 -0.25 13.59 -5.66
CA GLU A 37 -1.39 13.50 -4.73
C GLU A 37 -2.23 12.24 -4.97
N MET A 38 -2.51 11.86 -6.24
CA MET A 38 -3.20 10.61 -6.52
C MET A 38 -2.43 9.38 -6.00
N ALA A 39 -1.11 9.36 -6.14
CA ALA A 39 -0.31 8.25 -5.64
C ALA A 39 -0.24 8.21 -4.12
N LYS A 40 -0.18 9.37 -3.46
CA LYS A 40 -0.22 9.50 -2.01
C LYS A 40 -1.58 9.03 -1.46
N GLN A 41 -2.69 9.41 -2.10
CA GLN A 41 -4.01 8.91 -1.76
C GLN A 41 -4.08 7.38 -1.88
N LYS A 42 -3.61 6.81 -2.99
CA LYS A 42 -3.52 5.35 -3.14
C LYS A 42 -2.67 4.68 -2.07
N ALA A 43 -1.50 5.24 -1.76
CA ALA A 43 -0.62 4.70 -0.72
C ALA A 43 -1.32 4.70 0.65
N GLN A 44 -2.05 5.77 0.98
CA GLN A 44 -2.86 5.84 2.20
C GLN A 44 -3.98 4.80 2.22
N GLU A 45 -4.72 4.63 1.13
CA GLU A 45 -5.77 3.61 1.04
C GLU A 45 -5.22 2.20 1.24
N ILE A 46 -4.08 1.89 0.61
CA ILE A 46 -3.39 0.60 0.75
C ILE A 46 -2.97 0.38 2.21
N GLN A 47 -2.47 1.42 2.87
CA GLN A 47 -2.02 1.35 4.26
C GLN A 47 -3.20 1.17 5.22
N GLN A 48 -4.30 1.91 5.03
CA GLN A 48 -5.53 1.75 5.81
C GLN A 48 -6.12 0.34 5.66
N ALA A 49 -6.19 -0.18 4.43
CA ALA A 49 -6.68 -1.53 4.18
C ALA A 49 -5.79 -2.59 4.85
N TYR A 50 -4.47 -2.41 4.81
CA TYR A 50 -3.53 -3.31 5.48
C TYR A 50 -3.69 -3.26 7.01
N GLU A 51 -3.84 -2.07 7.60
CA GLU A 51 -4.08 -1.91 9.03
C GLU A 51 -5.39 -2.57 9.48
N LEU A 52 -6.47 -2.41 8.72
CA LEU A 52 -7.74 -3.06 9.00
C LEU A 52 -7.62 -4.58 9.00
N ILE A 53 -6.94 -5.16 7.99
CA ILE A 53 -6.70 -6.60 7.91
C ILE A 53 -5.80 -7.06 9.05
N LYS A 54 -4.79 -6.27 9.40
CA LYS A 54 -3.87 -6.55 10.51
C LYS A 54 -4.62 -6.61 11.84
N GLN A 55 -5.54 -5.68 12.08
CA GLN A 55 -6.41 -5.67 13.26
C GLN A 55 -7.35 -6.87 13.28
N GLN A 56 -8.04 -7.14 12.15
CA GLN A 56 -9.00 -8.24 12.06
C GLN A 56 -8.37 -9.62 12.24
N LYS A 57 -7.15 -9.83 11.74
CA LYS A 57 -6.48 -11.13 11.79
C LYS A 57 -5.42 -11.26 12.89
N GLY A 58 -5.19 -10.20 13.68
CA GLY A 58 -4.43 -10.26 14.94
C GLY A 58 -2.92 -10.50 14.83
N PHE A 59 -2.31 -10.36 13.66
CA PHE A 59 -0.86 -10.58 13.51
C PHE A 59 -0.04 -9.28 13.59
N LYS A 60 1.03 -9.29 14.40
CA LYS A 60 1.94 -8.14 14.57
C LYS A 60 3.00 -8.03 13.44
#